data_AF-A0AAN2A8L3-F1
#
_entry.id   AF-A0AAN2A8L3-F1
#
_cell.length_a   1.000
_cell.length_b   1.000
_cell.length_c   1.000
_cell.angle_alpha   90.00
_cell.angle_beta   90.00
_cell.angle_gamma   90.00
#
_symmetry.space_group_name_H-M   'P 1'
#
loop_
_entity.id
_entity.type
_entity.pdbx_description
1 polymer ?
#
loop_
_entity_poly.entity_id
_entity_poly.type
_entity_poly.pdbx_seq_one_letter_code
_entity_poly.pdbx_strand_id
1 'polypeptide(L)'
;MDASLNNWRSPLAVRAEALTRPGPVIAFHMKAWKHPFLQQFFPHKQFHFVPFRITERDFRRRILPLMAAPQKPVVLVWSNNLPSFALHEIELLGLQVYFMEDGFIRSLEAHAGYSVPFSLSLDSLRPYFDSRGPSDLEQLLLHHDFDGDPALIQRAREGIRRILQQRLTKYNGRLAPPAAQQNSGQGHRARVLVVGQVEEDASILYGCDRPFTNNDLVRLAAQENPHADIVYKPHPDVLSRMRREVSNPDEVAHLCTIMKGQVSLPDALEHADHIYTITSLAGFEALMRGKKVTTVGAPFYAGWGLTDDRQPQTRRGRTLSVEALFAAAYILYPMYFDPGTGRASTFEETIDSLADPLVKPRVSLAGRVKWQPYGTYGLLGWRHLLTPIVARMVARVGNERDAVQYRSNPAGFFRELSDIRFRMIGRIIYPLGNP
;
A
#
# COMPACT_ATOMS: atom_id res chain seq x y z
N MET A 1 40.14 -9.09 -7.48
CA MET A 1 39.00 -8.64 -8.31
C MET A 1 38.05 -9.82 -8.37
N ASP A 2 37.01 -9.74 -7.54
CA ASP A 2 36.28 -10.90 -7.05
C ASP A 2 35.21 -11.34 -8.07
N ALA A 3 35.18 -12.63 -8.40
CA ALA A 3 34.35 -13.23 -9.45
C ALA A 3 32.85 -13.33 -9.08
N SER A 4 32.40 -12.64 -8.03
CA SER A 4 31.02 -12.64 -7.53
C SER A 4 30.09 -11.61 -8.20
N LEU A 5 30.64 -10.64 -8.95
CA LEU A 5 29.85 -9.65 -9.69
C LEU A 5 29.14 -10.22 -10.94
N ASN A 6 29.57 -11.38 -11.45
CA ASN A 6 29.07 -11.94 -12.71
C ASN A 6 27.84 -12.88 -12.59
N ASN A 7 27.25 -13.04 -11.40
CA ASN A 7 26.12 -13.97 -11.19
C ASN A 7 24.87 -13.34 -10.56
N TRP A 8 24.80 -12.01 -10.46
CA TRP A 8 23.57 -11.33 -10.06
C TRP A 8 22.48 -11.55 -11.12
N ARG A 9 21.44 -12.31 -10.77
CA ARG A 9 20.21 -12.43 -11.56
C ARG A 9 19.20 -11.44 -11.01
N SER A 10 18.73 -10.52 -11.86
CA SER A 10 17.70 -9.55 -11.48
C SER A 10 16.46 -10.29 -10.95
N PRO A 11 15.99 -10.01 -9.72
CA PRO A 11 14.79 -10.63 -9.16
C PRO A 11 13.55 -10.34 -10.02
N LEU A 12 13.58 -9.24 -10.78
CA LEU A 12 12.52 -8.84 -11.69
C LEU A 12 12.35 -9.81 -12.86
N ALA A 13 13.44 -10.38 -13.39
CA ALA A 13 13.38 -11.33 -14.50
C ALA A 13 12.78 -12.66 -14.07
N VAL A 14 13.22 -13.18 -12.92
CA VAL A 14 12.68 -14.42 -12.31
C VAL A 14 11.19 -14.27 -12.01
N ARG A 15 10.80 -13.12 -11.44
CA ARG A 15 9.41 -12.77 -11.20
C ARG A 15 8.59 -12.71 -12.49
N ALA A 16 9.07 -12.02 -13.52
CA ALA A 16 8.37 -11.88 -14.80
C ALA A 16 8.13 -13.25 -15.46
N GLU A 17 9.13 -14.12 -15.43
CA GLU A 17 9.01 -15.50 -15.91
C GLU A 17 7.97 -16.29 -15.10
N ALA A 18 8.01 -16.19 -13.77
CA ALA A 18 7.06 -16.87 -12.90
C ALA A 18 5.60 -16.42 -13.16
N LEU A 19 5.37 -15.14 -13.47
CA LEU A 19 4.04 -14.59 -13.68
C LEU A 19 3.49 -14.78 -15.10
N THR A 20 4.34 -14.85 -16.12
CA THR A 20 3.90 -15.06 -17.51
C THR A 20 3.53 -16.51 -17.80
N ARG A 21 4.16 -17.46 -17.13
CA ARG A 21 3.86 -18.90 -17.29
C ARG A 21 2.42 -19.22 -16.85
N PRO A 22 1.58 -19.88 -17.67
CA PRO A 22 0.26 -20.34 -17.25
C PRO A 22 0.35 -21.30 -16.07
N GLY A 23 -0.59 -21.22 -15.12
CA GLY A 23 -0.62 -22.16 -14.00
C GLY A 23 -1.43 -21.71 -12.79
N PRO A 24 -1.54 -22.58 -11.77
CA PRO A 24 -2.29 -22.29 -10.57
C PRO A 24 -1.58 -21.25 -9.69
N VAL A 25 -2.39 -20.46 -9.00
CA VAL A 25 -1.95 -19.51 -7.98
C VAL A 25 -2.70 -19.79 -6.70
N ILE A 26 -2.00 -19.92 -5.57
CA ILE A 26 -2.62 -19.90 -4.25
C ILE A 26 -2.46 -18.50 -3.66
N ALA A 27 -3.56 -17.80 -3.46
CA ALA A 27 -3.56 -16.39 -3.07
C ALA A 27 -4.07 -16.20 -1.64
N PHE A 28 -3.18 -15.78 -0.74
CA PHE A 28 -3.46 -15.54 0.68
C PHE A 28 -3.77 -14.07 0.96
N HIS A 29 -4.70 -13.83 1.89
CA HIS A 29 -5.05 -12.50 2.41
C HIS A 29 -5.49 -11.47 1.34
N MET A 30 -6.00 -11.96 0.21
CA MET A 30 -6.65 -11.14 -0.80
C MET A 30 -8.14 -10.98 -0.45
N LYS A 31 -8.56 -9.77 -0.08
CA LYS A 31 -9.99 -9.45 0.13
C LYS A 31 -10.80 -9.68 -1.14
N ALA A 32 -12.08 -10.04 -1.02
CA ALA A 32 -12.94 -10.40 -2.14
C ALA A 32 -13.05 -9.33 -3.24
N TRP A 33 -12.99 -8.04 -2.88
CA TRP A 33 -13.00 -6.96 -3.87
C TRP A 33 -11.74 -6.95 -4.75
N LYS A 34 -10.64 -7.58 -4.33
CA LYS A 34 -9.41 -7.67 -5.12
C LYS A 34 -9.43 -8.78 -6.15
N HIS A 35 -10.29 -9.78 -5.98
CA HIS A 35 -10.29 -10.97 -6.81
C HIS A 35 -10.51 -10.66 -8.30
N PRO A 36 -11.47 -9.80 -8.70
CA PRO A 36 -11.74 -9.57 -10.11
C PRO A 36 -10.57 -8.91 -10.84
N PHE A 37 -9.99 -7.85 -10.29
CA PHE A 37 -8.89 -7.17 -10.98
C PHE A 37 -7.61 -8.02 -10.99
N LEU A 38 -7.35 -8.85 -9.96
CA LEU A 38 -6.20 -9.75 -9.97
C LEU A 38 -6.34 -10.81 -11.07
N GLN A 39 -7.54 -11.36 -11.25
CA GLN A 39 -7.83 -12.26 -12.36
C GLN A 39 -7.72 -11.55 -13.72
N GLN A 40 -8.11 -10.27 -13.79
CA GLN A 40 -7.99 -9.46 -15.00
C GLN A 40 -6.53 -9.14 -15.36
N PHE A 41 -5.69 -8.81 -14.37
CA PHE A 41 -4.27 -8.47 -14.55
C PHE A 41 -3.41 -9.68 -14.90
N PHE A 42 -3.82 -10.87 -14.45
CA PHE A 42 -3.12 -12.12 -14.69
C PHE A 42 -4.07 -13.17 -15.32
N PRO A 43 -4.56 -12.93 -16.55
CA PRO A 43 -5.62 -13.75 -17.16
C PRO A 43 -5.18 -15.19 -17.45
N HIS A 44 -3.88 -15.45 -17.53
CA HIS A 44 -3.31 -16.79 -17.74
C HIS A 44 -3.12 -17.59 -16.42
N LYS A 45 -3.42 -16.99 -15.27
CA LYS A 45 -3.29 -17.60 -13.95
C LYS A 45 -4.63 -18.09 -13.43
N GLN A 46 -4.61 -19.27 -12.80
CA GLN A 46 -5.79 -19.85 -12.16
C GLN A 46 -5.73 -19.59 -10.65
N PHE A 47 -6.39 -18.52 -10.21
CA PHE A 47 -6.40 -18.12 -8.81
C PHE A 47 -7.29 -19.01 -7.93
N HIS A 48 -6.70 -19.51 -6.86
CA HIS A 48 -7.37 -20.10 -5.72
C HIS A 48 -7.20 -19.14 -4.53
N PHE A 49 -8.23 -18.32 -4.30
CA PHE A 49 -8.23 -17.37 -3.19
C PHE A 49 -8.51 -18.09 -1.87
N VAL A 50 -7.54 -18.08 -0.97
CA VAL A 50 -7.65 -18.67 0.36
C VAL A 50 -8.58 -17.80 1.21
N PRO A 51 -9.61 -18.39 1.87
CA PRO A 51 -10.47 -17.64 2.78
C PRO A 51 -9.67 -16.84 3.81
N PHE A 52 -10.02 -15.57 4.00
CA PHE A 52 -9.27 -14.61 4.83
C PHE A 52 -9.05 -15.06 6.28
N ARG A 53 -9.91 -15.94 6.80
CA ARG A 53 -9.85 -16.51 8.16
C ARG A 53 -9.87 -18.04 8.14
N ILE A 54 -9.08 -18.65 7.25
CA ILE A 54 -8.95 -20.10 7.16
C ILE A 54 -8.36 -20.68 8.46
N THR A 55 -8.89 -21.81 8.92
CA THR A 55 -8.32 -22.59 10.04
C THR A 55 -7.24 -23.53 9.51
N GLU A 56 -6.29 -23.94 10.35
CA GLU A 56 -5.28 -24.92 9.95
C GLU A 56 -5.92 -26.23 9.45
N ARG A 57 -6.98 -26.70 10.11
CA ARG A 57 -7.73 -27.89 9.70
C ARG A 57 -8.29 -27.75 8.29
N ASP A 58 -8.94 -26.62 7.99
CA ASP A 58 -9.51 -26.37 6.66
C ASP A 58 -8.42 -26.16 5.60
N PHE A 59 -7.31 -25.53 5.97
CA PHE A 59 -6.14 -25.36 5.12
C PHE A 59 -5.56 -26.72 4.70
N ARG A 60 -5.28 -27.61 5.66
CA ARG A 60 -4.79 -28.96 5.40
C ARG A 60 -5.74 -29.77 4.53
N ARG A 61 -7.06 -29.61 4.73
CA ARG A 61 -8.07 -30.34 3.96
C ARG A 61 -8.28 -29.81 2.54
N ARG A 62 -8.23 -28.49 2.34
CA ARG A 62 -8.73 -27.85 1.09
C ARG A 62 -7.63 -27.18 0.26
N ILE A 63 -6.59 -26.65 0.88
CA ILE A 63 -5.56 -25.84 0.21
C ILE A 63 -4.27 -26.62 0.02
N LEU A 64 -3.82 -27.36 1.05
CA LEU A 64 -2.59 -28.15 0.98
C LEU A 64 -2.58 -29.15 -0.20
N PRO A 65 -3.68 -29.85 -0.55
CA PRO A 65 -3.69 -30.72 -1.73
C PRO A 65 -3.44 -29.97 -3.04
N LEU A 66 -3.90 -28.72 -3.15
CA LEU A 66 -3.66 -27.87 -4.33
C LEU A 66 -2.20 -27.42 -4.41
N MET A 67 -1.55 -27.18 -3.26
CA MET A 67 -0.12 -26.87 -3.18
C MET A 67 0.77 -28.06 -3.54
N ALA A 68 0.32 -29.27 -3.18
CA ALA A 68 1.03 -30.52 -3.45
C ALA A 68 0.79 -31.07 -4.87
N ALA A 69 -0.02 -30.40 -5.70
CA ALA A 69 -0.31 -30.85 -7.05
C ALA A 69 0.96 -30.96 -7.93
N PRO A 70 0.97 -31.85 -8.95
CA PRO A 70 2.12 -32.01 -9.85
C PRO A 70 2.53 -30.70 -10.53
N GLN A 71 1.55 -29.89 -10.96
CA GLN A 71 1.79 -28.53 -11.42
C GLN A 71 1.91 -27.60 -10.20
N LYS A 72 3.15 -27.25 -9.86
CA LYS A 72 3.45 -26.41 -8.69
C LYS A 72 2.84 -25.01 -8.83
N PRO A 73 2.05 -24.54 -7.85
CA PRO A 73 1.49 -23.21 -7.91
C PRO A 73 2.50 -22.13 -7.53
N VAL A 74 2.24 -20.91 -7.99
CA VAL A 74 2.85 -19.71 -7.42
C VAL A 74 2.06 -19.31 -6.18
N VAL A 75 2.73 -19.01 -5.08
CA VAL A 75 2.07 -18.51 -3.87
C VAL A 75 2.15 -16.99 -3.85
N LEU A 76 0.98 -16.34 -3.81
CA LEU A 76 0.88 -14.88 -3.68
C LEU A 76 0.28 -14.53 -2.31
N VAL A 77 0.87 -13.58 -1.62
CA VAL A 77 0.42 -13.13 -0.29
C VAL A 77 0.26 -11.62 -0.33
N TRP A 78 -0.89 -11.08 0.08
CA TRP A 78 -1.01 -9.63 0.23
C TRP A 78 -0.31 -9.15 1.50
N SER A 79 0.59 -8.18 1.36
CA SER A 79 1.40 -7.64 2.46
C SER A 79 2.23 -8.74 3.16
N ASN A 80 2.60 -8.55 4.42
CA ASN A 80 3.28 -9.59 5.22
C ASN A 80 2.30 -10.33 6.15
N ASN A 81 1.35 -11.07 5.57
CA ASN A 81 0.28 -11.75 6.32
C ASN A 81 0.23 -13.27 6.09
N LEU A 82 1.33 -13.93 5.72
CA LEU A 82 1.29 -15.39 5.51
C LEU A 82 1.09 -16.13 6.85
N PRO A 83 0.07 -17.00 7.00
CA PRO A 83 -0.09 -17.79 8.22
C PRO A 83 1.09 -18.73 8.46
N SER A 84 1.58 -18.84 9.70
CA SER A 84 2.74 -19.65 10.05
C SER A 84 2.59 -21.13 9.68
N PHE A 85 1.39 -21.70 9.86
CA PHE A 85 1.10 -23.08 9.46
C PHE A 85 1.19 -23.30 7.94
N ALA A 86 0.94 -22.26 7.13
CA ALA A 86 1.06 -22.34 5.68
C ALA A 86 2.52 -22.18 5.24
N LEU A 87 3.27 -21.29 5.91
CA LEU A 87 4.71 -21.08 5.64
C LEU A 87 5.49 -22.40 5.74
N HIS A 88 5.28 -23.17 6.81
CA HIS A 88 5.95 -24.45 7.01
C HIS A 88 5.74 -25.43 5.84
N GLU A 89 4.50 -25.59 5.38
CA GLU A 89 4.18 -26.50 4.28
C GLU A 89 4.72 -26.00 2.93
N ILE A 90 4.74 -24.67 2.73
CA ILE A 90 5.31 -24.03 1.53
C ILE A 90 6.82 -24.33 1.44
N GLU A 91 7.54 -24.20 2.55
CA GLU A 91 8.97 -24.51 2.64
C GLU A 91 9.24 -25.99 2.33
N LEU A 92 8.46 -26.91 2.93
CA LEU A 92 8.57 -28.35 2.67
C LEU A 92 8.33 -28.72 1.20
N LEU A 93 7.40 -28.01 0.55
CA LEU A 93 7.05 -28.24 -0.86
C LEU A 93 7.97 -27.50 -1.85
N GLY A 94 8.90 -26.68 -1.35
CA GLY A 94 9.81 -25.86 -2.17
C GLY A 94 9.08 -24.84 -3.05
N LEU A 95 7.96 -24.29 -2.58
CA LEU A 95 7.17 -23.33 -3.37
C LEU A 95 7.72 -21.92 -3.23
N GLN A 96 7.80 -21.19 -4.35
CA GLN A 96 8.14 -19.78 -4.34
C GLN A 96 6.95 -18.94 -3.83
N VAL A 97 7.23 -18.11 -2.82
CA VAL A 97 6.30 -17.10 -2.30
C VAL A 97 6.63 -15.75 -2.90
N TYR A 98 5.59 -15.00 -3.23
CA TYR A 98 5.72 -13.59 -3.53
C TYR A 98 4.75 -12.76 -2.68
N PHE A 99 5.26 -11.67 -2.12
CA PHE A 99 4.50 -10.70 -1.35
C PHE A 99 4.07 -9.55 -2.25
N MET A 100 2.75 -9.41 -2.39
CA MET A 100 2.11 -8.42 -3.23
C MET A 100 1.65 -7.22 -2.39
N GLU A 101 1.89 -6.03 -2.92
CA GLU A 101 1.41 -4.78 -2.34
C GLU A 101 0.99 -3.80 -3.43
N ASP A 102 0.28 -2.74 -3.02
CA ASP A 102 0.06 -1.61 -3.91
C ASP A 102 1.41 -0.99 -4.30
N GLY A 103 1.58 -0.65 -5.59
CA GLY A 103 2.73 0.12 -6.04
C GLY A 103 2.66 1.59 -5.60
N PHE A 104 3.71 2.35 -5.94
CA PHE A 104 3.86 3.73 -5.46
C PHE A 104 2.97 4.74 -6.20
N ILE A 105 2.45 4.39 -7.38
CA ILE A 105 1.39 5.12 -8.09
C ILE A 105 0.16 4.24 -8.17
N ARG A 106 -0.83 4.51 -7.33
CA ARG A 106 -1.89 3.53 -7.08
C ARG A 106 -3.20 3.87 -7.78
N SER A 107 -3.76 5.06 -7.59
CA SER A 107 -5.13 5.33 -8.06
C SER A 107 -5.42 6.80 -8.33
N LEU A 108 -6.45 7.06 -9.14
CA LEU A 108 -7.10 8.37 -9.37
C LEU A 108 -7.93 8.88 -8.20
N GLU A 109 -8.09 8.07 -7.16
CA GLU A 109 -8.86 8.46 -5.98
C GLU A 109 -7.91 8.79 -4.85
N ALA A 110 -8.32 9.73 -3.98
CA ALA A 110 -7.55 10.20 -2.82
C ALA A 110 -7.41 9.15 -1.70
N HIS A 111 -7.89 7.93 -1.90
CA HIS A 111 -7.87 6.88 -0.89
C HIS A 111 -7.85 5.49 -1.50
N ALA A 112 -7.52 4.48 -0.70
CA ALA A 112 -7.38 3.10 -1.16
C ALA A 112 -8.70 2.36 -1.43
N GLY A 113 -9.82 2.86 -0.90
CA GLY A 113 -11.10 2.13 -0.83
C GLY A 113 -11.66 1.69 -2.18
N TYR A 114 -11.55 0.39 -2.47
CA TYR A 114 -12.15 -0.35 -3.59
C TYR A 114 -11.69 0.05 -5.00
N SER A 115 -10.81 1.04 -5.14
CA SER A 115 -10.27 1.43 -6.44
C SER A 115 -9.35 0.34 -7.00
N VAL A 116 -9.50 0.03 -8.29
CA VAL A 116 -8.57 -0.82 -9.03
C VAL A 116 -7.21 -0.09 -9.13
N PRO A 117 -6.09 -0.73 -8.73
CA PRO A 117 -4.80 -0.07 -8.74
C PRO A 117 -4.18 -0.02 -10.14
N PHE A 118 -3.46 1.07 -10.45
CA PHE A 118 -2.63 1.19 -11.65
C PHE A 118 -1.30 0.44 -11.53
N SER A 119 -0.82 0.21 -10.31
CA SER A 119 0.42 -0.52 -10.10
C SER A 119 0.37 -1.44 -8.90
N LEU A 120 1.06 -2.57 -9.03
CA LEU A 120 1.29 -3.54 -7.97
C LEU A 120 2.79 -3.80 -7.84
N SER A 121 3.27 -3.89 -6.61
CA SER A 121 4.58 -4.43 -6.30
C SER A 121 4.46 -5.92 -6.00
N LEU A 122 5.50 -6.67 -6.33
CA LEU A 122 5.57 -8.09 -6.05
C LEU A 122 7.02 -8.46 -5.75
N ASP A 123 7.25 -8.90 -4.52
CA ASP A 123 8.57 -9.16 -3.94
C ASP A 123 8.73 -10.62 -3.57
N SER A 124 9.82 -11.24 -3.99
CA SER A 124 10.13 -12.66 -3.72
C SER A 124 10.75 -12.90 -2.34
N LEU A 125 11.28 -11.85 -1.71
CA LEU A 125 11.92 -11.92 -0.41
C LEU A 125 11.00 -11.39 0.68
N ARG A 126 10.66 -10.09 0.63
CA ARG A 126 9.86 -9.38 1.65
C ARG A 126 9.26 -8.10 1.09
N PRO A 127 8.08 -7.64 1.54
CA PRO A 127 7.55 -6.34 1.12
C PRO A 127 8.56 -5.19 1.34
N TYR A 128 8.59 -4.21 0.45
CA TYR A 128 9.51 -3.06 0.48
C TYR A 128 9.51 -2.25 1.80
N PHE A 129 8.42 -2.32 2.58
CA PHE A 129 8.31 -1.62 3.86
C PHE A 129 8.86 -2.42 5.05
N ASP A 130 9.20 -3.71 4.88
CA ASP A 130 9.69 -4.57 5.95
C ASP A 130 11.21 -4.45 6.08
N SER A 131 11.65 -3.63 7.03
CA SER A 131 13.06 -3.32 7.27
C SER A 131 13.84 -4.40 8.01
N ARG A 132 13.19 -5.51 8.42
CA ARG A 132 13.81 -6.57 9.23
C ARG A 132 14.67 -7.54 8.40
N GLY A 133 14.73 -7.36 7.08
CA GLY A 133 15.52 -8.18 6.17
C GLY A 133 15.56 -7.57 4.77
N PRO A 134 16.28 -8.21 3.82
CA PRO A 134 16.34 -7.73 2.45
C PRO A 134 14.99 -7.92 1.72
N SER A 135 14.71 -7.00 0.80
CA SER A 135 13.61 -7.08 -0.19
C SER A 135 14.22 -7.09 -1.59
N ASP A 136 13.47 -7.52 -2.60
CA ASP A 136 13.91 -7.42 -4.00
C ASP A 136 14.20 -5.96 -4.38
N LEU A 137 13.47 -4.98 -3.82
CA LEU A 137 13.75 -3.56 -4.03
C LEU A 137 15.10 -3.16 -3.41
N GLU A 138 15.39 -3.58 -2.17
CA GLU A 138 16.69 -3.32 -1.53
C GLU A 138 17.83 -3.96 -2.32
N GLN A 139 17.64 -5.17 -2.83
CA GLN A 139 18.64 -5.84 -3.64
C GLN A 139 18.84 -5.14 -5.00
N LEU A 140 17.77 -4.68 -5.64
CA LEU A 140 17.85 -3.88 -6.86
C LEU A 140 18.65 -2.60 -6.63
N LEU A 141 18.38 -1.91 -5.53
CA LEU A 141 19.08 -0.68 -5.14
C LEU A 141 20.56 -0.95 -4.83
N LEU A 142 20.89 -2.08 -4.19
CA LEU A 142 22.27 -2.47 -3.89
C LEU A 142 23.07 -2.79 -5.16
N HIS A 143 22.51 -3.60 -6.06
CA HIS A 143 23.29 -4.30 -7.08
C HIS A 143 23.15 -3.76 -8.50
N HIS A 144 22.14 -2.93 -8.78
CA HIS A 144 22.01 -2.34 -10.12
C HIS A 144 23.09 -1.26 -10.36
N ASP A 145 23.71 -1.32 -11.54
CA ASP A 145 24.70 -0.35 -12.00
C ASP A 145 24.01 0.86 -12.64
N PHE A 146 23.58 1.80 -11.79
CA PHE A 146 22.92 3.03 -12.21
C PHE A 146 23.87 3.99 -12.95
N ASP A 147 25.17 3.97 -12.63
CA ASP A 147 26.17 4.85 -13.25
C ASP A 147 26.45 4.40 -14.69
N GLY A 148 26.40 3.08 -14.93
CA GLY A 148 26.47 2.48 -16.25
C GLY A 148 25.18 2.56 -17.09
N ASP A 149 24.05 3.06 -16.55
CA ASP A 149 22.77 3.19 -17.25
C ASP A 149 22.26 4.65 -17.31
N PRO A 150 22.93 5.53 -18.07
CA PRO A 150 22.54 6.94 -18.18
C PRO A 150 21.15 7.14 -18.80
N ALA A 151 20.69 6.20 -19.63
CA ALA A 151 19.37 6.25 -20.24
C ALA A 151 18.27 6.04 -19.18
N LEU A 152 18.43 5.08 -18.28
CA LEU A 152 17.52 4.87 -17.16
C LEU A 152 17.51 6.05 -16.19
N ILE A 153 18.67 6.63 -15.89
CA ILE A 153 18.76 7.82 -15.02
C ILE A 153 18.08 9.03 -15.66
N GLN A 154 18.25 9.24 -16.97
CA GLN A 154 17.54 10.31 -17.68
C GLN A 154 16.02 10.07 -17.70
N ARG A 155 15.58 8.81 -17.88
CA ARG A 155 14.17 8.41 -17.78
C ARG A 155 13.61 8.69 -16.38
N ALA A 156 14.37 8.40 -15.33
CA ALA A 156 14.00 8.69 -13.95
C ALA A 156 13.89 10.18 -13.67
N ARG A 157 14.85 10.98 -14.12
CA ARG A 157 14.81 12.45 -13.99
C ARG A 157 13.58 13.05 -14.65
N GLU A 158 13.26 12.60 -15.86
CA GLU A 158 12.07 13.01 -16.59
C GLU A 158 10.78 12.56 -15.89
N GLY A 159 10.76 11.34 -15.35
CA GLY A 159 9.65 10.80 -14.56
C GLY A 159 9.37 11.63 -13.30
N ILE A 160 10.41 11.98 -12.54
CA ILE A 160 10.31 12.88 -11.38
C ILE A 160 9.73 14.23 -11.81
N ARG A 161 10.28 14.84 -12.87
CA ARG A 161 9.81 16.12 -13.40
C ARG A 161 8.31 16.08 -13.72
N ARG A 162 7.85 15.04 -14.42
CA ARG A 162 6.44 14.87 -14.81
C ARG A 162 5.52 14.65 -13.61
N ILE A 163 5.89 13.79 -12.65
CA ILE A 163 5.13 13.59 -11.40
C ILE A 163 4.94 14.89 -10.65
N LEU A 164 6.00 15.70 -10.51
CA LEU A 164 5.94 16.96 -9.79
C LEU A 164 5.05 17.97 -10.53
N GLN A 165 5.21 18.10 -11.85
CA GLN A 165 4.39 19.00 -12.67
C GLN A 165 2.90 18.62 -12.65
N GLN A 166 2.60 17.33 -12.73
CA GLN A 166 1.25 16.80 -12.69
C GLN A 166 0.70 16.70 -11.25
N ARG A 167 1.50 17.06 -10.23
CA ARG A 167 1.18 16.98 -8.80
C ARG A 167 0.75 15.58 -8.36
N LEU A 168 1.32 14.54 -8.97
CA LEU A 168 0.98 13.15 -8.67
C LEU A 168 1.57 12.70 -7.32
N THR A 169 0.83 11.85 -6.64
CA THR A 169 1.15 11.13 -5.39
C THR A 169 0.66 9.68 -5.50
N LYS A 170 0.68 8.90 -4.42
CA LYS A 170 0.12 7.53 -4.42
C LYS A 170 -1.37 7.51 -4.72
N TYR A 171 -2.11 8.48 -4.17
CA TYR A 171 -3.57 8.60 -4.27
C TYR A 171 -3.96 9.96 -4.89
N ASN A 172 -4.32 9.95 -6.17
CA ASN A 172 -4.44 11.15 -7.00
C ASN A 172 -5.88 11.66 -7.09
N GLY A 173 -6.49 12.01 -5.95
CA GLY A 173 -7.79 12.68 -5.99
C GLY A 173 -7.66 14.08 -6.58
N ARG A 174 -8.60 14.46 -7.47
CA ARG A 174 -8.74 15.82 -7.98
C ARG A 174 -9.19 16.75 -6.84
N LEU A 175 -8.27 17.12 -5.96
CA LEU A 175 -8.48 18.16 -4.98
C LEU A 175 -8.36 19.50 -5.71
N ALA A 176 -9.35 20.37 -5.53
CA ALA A 176 -9.22 21.74 -5.98
C ALA A 176 -7.97 22.35 -5.31
N PRO A 177 -7.15 23.12 -6.05
CA PRO A 177 -6.05 23.85 -5.42
C PRO A 177 -6.65 24.69 -4.28
N PRO A 178 -6.10 24.63 -3.06
CA PRO A 178 -6.54 25.52 -2.01
C PRO A 178 -6.38 26.97 -2.50
N ALA A 179 -7.35 27.83 -2.18
CA ALA A 179 -7.12 29.26 -2.28
C ALA A 179 -5.82 29.56 -1.52
N ALA A 180 -4.85 30.15 -2.22
CA ALA A 180 -3.51 30.40 -1.69
C ALA A 180 -3.64 31.09 -0.32
N GLN A 181 -3.37 30.37 0.77
CA GLN A 181 -3.11 31.00 2.05
C GLN A 181 -1.67 31.55 1.98
N GLN A 182 -1.52 32.62 1.21
CA GLN A 182 -0.38 33.51 1.34
C GLN A 182 -0.53 34.25 2.66
N ASN A 183 -0.07 33.63 3.75
CA ASN A 183 0.39 34.41 4.89
C ASN A 183 1.86 34.77 4.64
N SER A 184 2.08 35.72 3.74
CA SER A 184 3.31 36.48 3.64
C SER A 184 3.32 37.50 4.79
N GLY A 185 3.71 37.03 5.98
CA GLY A 185 3.81 37.85 7.18
C GLY A 185 5.11 37.59 7.92
N GLN A 186 6.10 38.45 7.66
CA GLN A 186 7.25 38.84 8.50
C GLN A 186 8.12 37.75 9.15
N GLY A 187 9.33 37.59 8.59
CA GLY A 187 10.42 36.74 9.09
C GLY A 187 10.30 35.30 8.58
N HIS A 188 11.15 34.90 7.63
CA HIS A 188 11.22 33.50 7.17
C HIS A 188 11.74 32.61 8.30
N ARG A 189 10.87 32.19 9.22
CA ARG A 189 11.13 31.03 10.07
C ARG A 189 11.07 29.78 9.21
N ALA A 190 12.06 28.90 9.37
CA ALA A 190 12.05 27.60 8.69
C ALA A 190 10.77 26.85 9.07
N ARG A 191 10.11 26.21 8.11
CA ARG A 191 8.89 25.43 8.35
C ARG A 191 9.20 23.95 8.37
N VAL A 192 8.86 23.28 9.47
CA VAL A 192 9.03 21.83 9.63
C VAL A 192 7.67 21.16 9.53
N LEU A 193 7.52 20.22 8.58
CA LEU A 193 6.30 19.44 8.43
C LEU A 193 6.47 18.06 9.06
N VAL A 194 5.57 17.71 9.96
CA VAL A 194 5.41 16.37 10.52
C VAL A 194 4.27 15.66 9.79
N VAL A 195 4.58 14.54 9.14
CA VAL A 195 3.59 13.76 8.38
C VAL A 195 3.04 12.63 9.23
N GLY A 196 1.75 12.70 9.54
CA GLY A 196 1.04 11.66 10.28
C GLY A 196 0.72 10.43 9.43
N GLN A 197 0.70 9.27 10.08
CA GLN A 197 0.34 7.96 9.53
C GLN A 197 -0.68 7.26 10.42
N VAL A 198 -1.34 6.23 9.89
CA VAL A 198 -2.09 5.28 10.72
C VAL A 198 -1.06 4.47 11.51
N GLU A 199 -1.11 4.54 12.84
CA GLU A 199 -0.05 4.01 13.71
C GLU A 199 0.03 2.48 13.71
N GLU A 200 -1.05 1.80 13.34
CA GLU A 200 -1.07 0.34 13.15
C GLU A 200 -0.78 -0.10 11.71
N ASP A 201 -0.29 0.79 10.84
CA ASP A 201 0.09 0.43 9.47
C ASP A 201 1.25 -0.58 9.48
N ALA A 202 1.21 -1.53 8.53
CA ALA A 202 2.23 -2.56 8.40
C ALA A 202 3.63 -1.97 8.16
N SER A 203 3.72 -0.82 7.49
CA SER A 203 4.99 -0.10 7.29
C SER A 203 5.59 0.43 8.59
N ILE A 204 4.79 0.74 9.61
CA ILE A 204 5.32 1.10 10.95
C ILE A 204 5.68 -0.18 11.70
N LEU A 205 4.78 -1.17 11.72
CA LEU A 205 4.98 -2.44 12.41
C LEU A 205 6.26 -3.17 11.97
N TYR A 206 6.59 -3.10 10.68
CA TYR A 206 7.75 -3.80 10.11
C TYR A 206 8.90 -2.85 9.71
N GLY A 207 8.67 -1.54 9.73
CA GLY A 207 9.67 -0.53 9.42
C GLY A 207 10.34 0.09 10.65
N CYS A 208 9.75 -0.04 11.84
CA CYS A 208 10.30 0.51 13.07
C CYS A 208 10.90 -0.58 13.98
N ASP A 209 12.06 -0.30 14.57
CA ASP A 209 12.71 -1.16 15.57
C ASP A 209 12.13 -0.99 16.99
N ARG A 210 11.41 0.12 17.22
CA ARG A 210 10.73 0.46 18.46
C ARG A 210 9.38 1.15 18.19
N PRO A 211 8.43 1.07 19.12
CA PRO A 211 7.17 1.81 19.01
C PRO A 211 7.42 3.32 18.88
N PHE A 212 6.69 3.97 17.99
CA PHE A 212 6.77 5.42 17.80
C PHE A 212 5.42 5.94 17.32
N THR A 213 4.84 6.90 18.05
CA THR A 213 3.54 7.49 17.69
C THR A 213 3.72 8.74 16.83
N ASN A 214 2.63 9.21 16.22
CA ASN A 214 2.64 10.50 15.53
C ASN A 214 2.97 11.65 16.50
N ASN A 215 2.46 11.60 17.73
CA ASN A 215 2.74 12.61 18.75
C ASN A 215 4.23 12.62 19.16
N ASP A 216 4.88 11.46 19.24
CA ASP A 216 6.32 11.39 19.51
C ASP A 216 7.14 12.03 18.38
N LEU A 217 6.68 11.89 17.13
CA LEU A 217 7.30 12.54 15.99
C LEU A 217 7.16 14.07 16.04
N VAL A 218 6.00 14.56 16.46
CA VAL A 218 5.80 16.00 16.68
C VAL A 218 6.72 16.52 17.78
N ARG A 219 6.81 15.81 18.91
CA ARG A 219 7.70 16.19 20.02
C ARG A 219 9.16 16.23 19.58
N LEU A 220 9.62 15.21 18.86
CA LEU A 220 10.98 15.15 18.32
C LEU A 220 11.28 16.32 17.38
N ALA A 221 10.39 16.57 16.41
CA ALA A 221 10.54 17.66 15.46
C ALA A 221 10.58 19.04 16.16
N ALA A 222 9.72 19.25 17.16
CA ALA A 222 9.72 20.49 17.95
C ALA A 222 10.99 20.65 18.79
N GLN A 223 11.46 19.56 19.41
CA GLN A 223 12.67 19.56 20.24
C GLN A 223 13.92 19.92 19.43
N GLU A 224 14.05 19.38 18.22
CA GLU A 224 15.24 19.55 17.38
C GLU A 224 15.24 20.85 16.56
N ASN A 225 14.08 21.49 16.44
CA ASN A 225 13.90 22.71 15.66
C ASN A 225 13.20 23.80 16.49
N PRO A 226 13.81 24.26 17.61
CA PRO A 226 13.16 25.16 18.58
C PRO A 226 12.80 26.56 18.04
N HIS A 227 13.33 26.92 16.87
CA HIS A 227 13.08 28.22 16.22
C HIS A 227 12.26 28.09 14.93
N ALA A 228 11.85 26.88 14.57
CA ALA A 228 11.08 26.61 13.38
C ALA A 228 9.57 26.63 13.68
N ASP A 229 8.78 26.91 12.64
CA ASP A 229 7.34 26.73 12.70
C ASP A 229 7.02 25.26 12.44
N ILE A 230 6.61 24.54 13.49
CA ILE A 230 6.22 23.14 13.39
C ILE A 230 4.77 23.04 12.91
N VAL A 231 4.56 22.29 11.83
CA VAL A 231 3.25 22.02 11.24
C VAL A 231 3.01 20.51 11.26
N TYR A 232 1.91 20.07 11.85
CA TYR A 232 1.52 18.66 11.88
C TYR A 232 0.37 18.42 10.89
N LYS A 233 0.56 17.50 9.95
CA LYS A 233 -0.50 17.02 9.04
C LYS A 233 -0.93 15.60 9.46
N PRO A 234 -2.03 15.45 10.23
CA PRO A 234 -2.56 14.14 10.58
C PRO A 234 -3.03 13.36 9.35
N HIS A 235 -3.03 12.03 9.43
CA HIS A 235 -3.59 11.19 8.39
C HIS A 235 -5.12 11.36 8.32
N PRO A 236 -5.75 11.45 7.12
CA PRO A 236 -7.20 11.62 6.99
C PRO A 236 -8.04 10.56 7.75
N ASP A 237 -7.59 9.30 7.73
CA ASP A 237 -8.25 8.19 8.46
C ASP A 237 -8.22 8.36 9.99
N VAL A 238 -7.24 9.08 10.53
CA VAL A 238 -7.15 9.41 11.97
C VAL A 238 -8.14 10.54 12.29
N LEU A 239 -8.18 11.60 11.47
CA LEU A 239 -9.12 12.72 11.64
C LEU A 239 -10.59 12.30 11.54
N SER A 240 -10.89 11.31 10.70
CA SER A 240 -12.25 10.80 10.51
C SER A 240 -12.71 9.79 11.58
N ARG A 241 -11.87 9.48 12.59
CA ARG A 241 -12.14 8.49 13.66
C ARG A 241 -12.54 7.10 13.15
N MET A 242 -12.19 6.79 11.90
CA MET A 242 -12.46 5.49 11.25
C MET A 242 -11.54 4.38 11.79
N ARG A 243 -10.51 4.75 12.55
CA ARG A 243 -9.55 3.86 13.23
C ARG A 243 -9.44 4.24 14.70
N ARG A 244 -8.91 3.31 15.51
CA ARG A 244 -8.64 3.57 16.93
C ARG A 244 -7.57 4.64 17.02
N GLU A 245 -7.82 5.70 17.80
CA GLU A 245 -6.81 6.70 18.10
C GLU A 245 -5.80 6.07 19.07
N VAL A 246 -4.58 5.81 18.59
CA VAL A 246 -3.45 5.39 19.43
C VAL A 246 -2.77 6.61 20.06
N SER A 247 -2.77 7.75 19.36
CA SER A 247 -2.37 9.06 19.87
C SER A 247 -3.40 10.14 19.52
N ASN A 248 -3.50 11.17 20.36
CA ASN A 248 -4.42 12.29 20.17
C ASN A 248 -3.65 13.56 19.73
N PRO A 249 -3.89 14.10 18.51
CA PRO A 249 -3.25 15.33 18.04
C PRO A 249 -3.36 16.52 19.00
N ASP A 250 -4.45 16.63 19.77
CA ASP A 250 -4.65 17.76 20.68
C ASP A 250 -3.61 17.80 21.83
N GLU A 251 -2.98 16.66 22.18
CA GLU A 251 -1.93 16.60 23.20
C GLU A 251 -0.64 17.30 22.78
N VAL A 252 -0.41 17.48 21.47
CA VAL A 252 0.78 18.13 20.91
C VAL A 252 0.45 19.46 20.21
N ALA A 253 -0.79 19.94 20.33
CA ALA A 253 -1.25 21.20 19.74
C ALA A 253 -0.49 22.43 20.28
N HIS A 254 0.08 22.34 21.49
CA HIS A 254 0.91 23.38 22.08
C HIS A 254 2.32 23.47 21.47
N LEU A 255 2.73 22.46 20.70
CA LEU A 255 4.05 22.39 20.05
C LEU A 255 3.99 22.68 18.54
N CYS A 256 2.81 22.67 17.93
CA CYS A 256 2.68 22.74 16.48
C CYS A 256 1.33 23.31 16.00
N THR A 257 1.29 23.74 14.75
CA THR A 257 0.04 24.04 14.04
C THR A 257 -0.52 22.76 13.43
N ILE A 258 -1.68 22.30 13.89
CA ILE A 258 -2.36 21.12 13.35
C ILE A 258 -3.16 21.49 12.09
N MET A 259 -2.84 20.85 10.97
CA MET A 259 -3.56 21.03 9.71
C MET A 259 -4.90 20.27 9.74
N LYS A 260 -5.97 20.96 10.14
CA LYS A 260 -7.33 20.40 10.24
C LYS A 260 -8.13 20.44 8.92
N GLY A 261 -7.61 21.10 7.88
CA GLY A 261 -8.26 21.25 6.57
C GLY A 261 -7.86 20.22 5.52
N GLN A 262 -8.58 20.18 4.38
CA GLN A 262 -8.22 19.38 3.20
C GLN A 262 -7.05 20.01 2.43
N VAL A 263 -5.88 20.07 3.04
CA VAL A 263 -4.66 20.47 2.33
C VAL A 263 -4.06 19.24 1.67
N SER A 264 -3.79 19.32 0.36
CA SER A 264 -3.19 18.21 -0.37
C SER A 264 -1.77 17.93 0.15
N LEU A 265 -1.28 16.69 -0.01
CA LEU A 265 0.09 16.35 0.36
C LEU A 265 1.12 17.16 -0.46
N PRO A 266 0.98 17.33 -1.80
CA PRO A 266 1.87 18.20 -2.57
C PRO A 266 1.96 19.62 -2.03
N ASP A 267 0.83 20.26 -1.69
CA ASP A 267 0.83 21.63 -1.13
C ASP A 267 1.57 21.67 0.22
N ALA A 268 1.33 20.68 1.09
CA ALA A 268 1.98 20.62 2.39
C ALA A 268 3.51 20.46 2.26
N LEU A 269 3.97 19.63 1.30
CA LEU A 269 5.40 19.42 1.05
C LEU A 269 6.08 20.63 0.44
N GLU A 270 5.43 21.33 -0.50
CA GLU A 270 6.01 22.51 -1.17
C GLU A 270 6.35 23.63 -0.20
N HIS A 271 5.48 23.86 0.79
CA HIS A 271 5.60 24.94 1.77
C HIS A 271 6.51 24.60 2.98
N ALA A 272 7.08 23.40 3.06
CA ALA A 272 7.95 22.98 4.15
C ALA A 272 9.42 22.95 3.70
N ASP A 273 10.34 23.22 4.62
CA ASP A 273 11.79 23.18 4.39
C ASP A 273 12.39 21.82 4.82
N HIS A 274 11.83 21.25 5.89
CA HIS A 274 12.27 19.98 6.47
C HIS A 274 11.05 19.12 6.81
N ILE A 275 11.06 17.87 6.38
CA ILE A 275 10.01 16.89 6.63
C ILE A 275 10.47 15.87 7.68
N TYR A 276 9.61 15.61 8.67
CA TYR A 276 9.74 14.52 9.61
C TYR A 276 8.67 13.47 9.32
N THR A 277 9.08 12.20 9.26
CA THR A 277 8.18 11.09 9.03
C THR A 277 8.65 9.82 9.74
N ILE A 278 7.71 8.90 10.00
CA ILE A 278 8.03 7.57 10.53
C ILE A 278 8.52 6.68 9.39
N THR A 279 7.61 6.27 8.52
CA THR A 279 7.89 5.40 7.36
C THR A 279 7.06 5.80 6.13
N SER A 280 6.45 6.98 6.14
CA SER A 280 5.48 7.39 5.11
C SER A 280 6.15 7.52 3.75
N LEU A 281 5.44 7.12 2.70
CA LEU A 281 5.87 7.39 1.33
C LEU A 281 6.06 8.90 1.07
N ALA A 282 5.38 9.76 1.83
CA ALA A 282 5.53 11.20 1.76
C ALA A 282 6.99 11.69 1.95
N GLY A 283 7.82 10.95 2.70
CA GLY A 283 9.24 11.28 2.82
C GLY A 283 9.98 11.08 1.49
N PHE A 284 9.69 10.04 0.72
CA PHE A 284 10.26 9.90 -0.62
C PHE A 284 9.73 10.96 -1.58
N GLU A 285 8.44 11.30 -1.49
CA GLU A 285 7.86 12.41 -2.25
C GLU A 285 8.51 13.76 -1.93
N ALA A 286 8.97 13.95 -0.69
CA ALA A 286 9.73 15.12 -0.29
C ALA A 286 11.15 15.14 -0.86
N LEU A 287 11.83 13.99 -0.91
CA LEU A 287 13.15 13.84 -1.54
C LEU A 287 13.09 14.21 -3.03
N MET A 288 12.05 13.77 -3.75
CA MET A 288 11.83 14.17 -5.14
C MET A 288 11.70 15.69 -5.33
N ARG A 289 11.26 16.41 -4.29
CA ARG A 289 11.12 17.88 -4.27
C ARG A 289 12.37 18.59 -3.73
N GLY A 290 13.47 17.86 -3.49
CA GLY A 290 14.70 18.41 -2.93
C GLY A 290 14.58 18.90 -1.48
N LYS A 291 13.60 18.40 -0.71
CA LYS A 291 13.42 18.78 0.69
C LYS A 291 14.32 17.96 1.60
N LYS A 292 14.71 18.53 2.74
CA LYS A 292 15.39 17.78 3.81
C LYS A 292 14.39 16.81 4.45
N VAL A 293 14.80 15.58 4.70
CA VAL A 293 13.93 14.54 5.28
C VAL A 293 14.63 13.85 6.44
N THR A 294 13.95 13.79 7.58
CA THR A 294 14.32 12.96 8.73
C THR A 294 13.33 11.80 8.84
N THR A 295 13.85 10.58 8.95
CA THR A 295 13.03 9.38 9.17
C THR A 295 13.34 8.72 10.49
N VAL A 296 12.31 8.46 11.30
CA VAL A 296 12.48 7.77 12.58
C VAL A 296 12.39 6.25 12.49
N GLY A 297 11.63 5.74 11.52
CA GLY A 297 11.68 4.34 11.11
C GLY A 297 12.63 4.14 9.92
N ALA A 298 12.61 2.93 9.34
CA ALA A 298 13.43 2.56 8.19
C ALA A 298 12.57 2.24 6.95
N PRO A 299 11.92 3.23 6.31
CA PRO A 299 11.24 3.02 5.04
C PRO A 299 12.24 2.64 3.94
N PHE A 300 11.76 2.18 2.79
CA PHE A 300 12.62 1.70 1.69
C PHE A 300 13.64 2.74 1.18
N TYR A 301 13.35 4.03 1.36
CA TYR A 301 14.18 5.15 0.91
C TYR A 301 15.18 5.66 1.95
N ALA A 302 15.17 5.15 3.18
CA ALA A 302 16.16 5.46 4.22
C ALA A 302 17.47 4.69 4.03
N GLY A 303 18.58 5.14 4.60
CA GLY A 303 19.85 4.41 4.60
C GLY A 303 20.67 4.50 3.31
N TRP A 304 20.29 5.36 2.36
CA TRP A 304 21.01 5.55 1.09
C TRP A 304 21.76 6.88 1.00
N GLY A 305 21.94 7.58 2.13
CA GLY A 305 22.59 8.90 2.20
C GLY A 305 21.71 10.07 1.76
N LEU A 306 20.40 9.86 1.56
CA LEU A 306 19.43 10.87 1.14
C LEU A 306 18.60 11.45 2.31
N THR A 307 18.62 10.79 3.46
CA THR A 307 17.80 11.09 4.64
C THR A 307 18.66 11.19 5.90
N ASP A 308 18.17 11.93 6.89
CA ASP A 308 18.66 11.88 8.28
C ASP A 308 17.94 10.74 9.03
N ASP A 309 18.61 9.60 9.14
CA ASP A 309 18.03 8.35 9.64
C ASP A 309 18.24 8.19 11.15
N ARG A 310 17.15 8.08 11.91
CA ARG A 310 17.23 7.81 13.37
C ARG A 310 17.27 6.32 13.69
N GLN A 311 16.80 5.50 12.77
CA GLN A 311 16.98 4.05 12.80
C GLN A 311 18.08 3.67 11.79
N PRO A 312 19.26 3.22 12.23
CA PRO A 312 20.36 2.88 11.34
C PRO A 312 20.02 1.66 10.47
N GLN A 313 20.49 1.66 9.21
CA GLN A 313 20.33 0.54 8.26
C GLN A 313 21.68 0.03 7.78
N THR A 314 22.29 -0.89 8.54
CA THR A 314 23.65 -1.41 8.27
C THR A 314 23.76 -2.23 6.99
N ARG A 315 22.65 -2.75 6.44
CA ARG A 315 22.64 -3.51 5.18
C ARG A 315 22.71 -2.62 3.93
N ARG A 316 22.37 -1.33 4.04
CA ARG A 316 22.33 -0.38 2.92
C ARG A 316 23.66 0.37 2.88
N GLY A 317 24.64 -0.24 2.23
CA GLY A 317 26.05 0.19 2.27
C GLY A 317 26.51 1.11 1.14
N ARG A 318 25.58 1.75 0.40
CA ARG A 318 25.92 2.66 -0.71
C ARG A 318 25.12 3.95 -0.66
N THR A 319 25.70 5.02 -1.18
CA THR A 319 25.00 6.28 -1.43
C THR A 319 24.32 6.22 -2.80
N LEU A 320 23.09 6.71 -2.89
CA LEU A 320 22.32 6.79 -4.14
C LEU A 320 21.89 8.22 -4.42
N SER A 321 21.69 8.54 -5.70
CA SER A 321 20.93 9.74 -6.08
C SER A 321 19.43 9.50 -5.96
N VAL A 322 18.64 10.58 -5.90
CA VAL A 322 17.18 10.48 -5.91
C VAL A 322 16.67 9.81 -7.19
N GLU A 323 17.32 10.07 -8.33
CA GLU A 323 17.00 9.44 -9.61
C GLU A 323 17.25 7.94 -9.61
N ALA A 324 18.35 7.46 -9.03
CA ALA A 324 18.62 6.03 -8.92
C ALA A 324 17.56 5.33 -8.05
N LEU A 325 17.24 5.93 -6.91
CA LEU A 325 16.19 5.43 -6.02
C LEU A 325 14.81 5.44 -6.70
N PHE A 326 14.50 6.49 -7.47
CA PHE A 326 13.28 6.58 -8.27
C PHE A 326 13.24 5.54 -9.40
N ALA A 327 14.33 5.35 -10.13
CA ALA A 327 14.42 4.36 -11.19
C ALA A 327 14.09 2.95 -10.67
N ALA A 328 14.68 2.57 -9.54
CA ALA A 328 14.35 1.31 -8.89
C ALA A 328 12.88 1.26 -8.46
N ALA A 329 12.42 2.25 -7.69
CA ALA A 329 11.13 2.21 -7.02
C ALA A 329 9.93 2.41 -7.97
N TYR A 330 10.02 3.28 -8.98
CA TYR A 330 8.90 3.65 -9.85
C TYR A 330 9.01 3.06 -11.26
N ILE A 331 10.19 2.68 -11.74
CA ILE A 331 10.33 2.21 -13.12
C ILE A 331 10.52 0.69 -13.18
N LEU A 332 11.42 0.16 -12.36
CA LEU A 332 11.85 -1.24 -12.47
C LEU A 332 11.05 -2.18 -11.56
N TYR A 333 10.84 -1.79 -10.30
CA TYR A 333 10.26 -2.65 -9.29
C TYR A 333 8.77 -2.94 -9.48
N PRO A 334 7.87 -1.96 -9.63
CA PRO A 334 6.43 -2.21 -9.75
C PRO A 334 6.04 -2.72 -11.15
N MET A 335 4.90 -3.41 -11.22
CA MET A 335 4.20 -3.74 -12.45
C MET A 335 3.05 -2.76 -12.63
N TYR A 336 2.86 -2.28 -13.86
CA TYR A 336 1.81 -1.33 -14.21
C TYR A 336 0.72 -1.99 -15.05
N PHE A 337 -0.52 -1.56 -14.83
CA PHE A 337 -1.71 -2.08 -15.49
C PHE A 337 -2.68 -0.96 -15.84
N ASP A 338 -3.32 -1.05 -16.98
CA ASP A 338 -4.50 -0.24 -17.30
C ASP A 338 -5.71 -0.75 -16.48
N PRO A 339 -6.32 0.05 -15.59
CA PRO A 339 -7.42 -0.42 -14.74
C PRO A 339 -8.73 -0.75 -15.48
N GLY A 340 -8.88 -0.31 -16.73
CA GLY A 340 -10.06 -0.58 -17.55
C GLY A 340 -9.97 -1.90 -18.30
N THR A 341 -8.81 -2.18 -18.88
CA THR A 341 -8.57 -3.34 -19.74
C THR A 341 -7.82 -4.47 -19.03
N GLY A 342 -7.05 -4.15 -17.99
CA GLY A 342 -6.16 -5.06 -17.26
C GLY A 342 -4.88 -5.41 -18.00
N ARG A 343 -4.62 -4.78 -19.15
CA ARG A 343 -3.38 -4.98 -19.90
C ARG A 343 -2.20 -4.41 -19.14
N ALA A 344 -1.04 -5.05 -19.29
CA ALA A 344 0.22 -4.50 -18.83
C ALA A 344 0.46 -3.11 -19.46
N SER A 345 1.00 -2.21 -18.66
CA SER A 345 1.32 -0.83 -19.03
C SER A 345 2.73 -0.49 -18.55
N THR A 346 3.16 0.73 -18.79
CA THR A 346 4.42 1.31 -18.30
C THR A 346 4.16 2.41 -17.28
N PHE A 347 5.24 2.82 -16.60
CA PHE A 347 5.21 3.97 -15.72
C PHE A 347 4.71 5.24 -16.46
N GLU A 348 5.25 5.49 -17.66
CA GLU A 348 4.95 6.67 -18.48
C GLU A 348 3.49 6.70 -18.91
N GLU A 349 2.99 5.59 -19.49
CA GLU A 349 1.58 5.47 -19.89
C GLU A 349 0.64 5.65 -18.69
N THR A 350 1.04 5.15 -17.52
CA THR A 350 0.26 5.30 -16.29
C THR A 350 0.16 6.76 -15.86
N ILE A 351 1.26 7.51 -15.83
CA ILE A 351 1.22 8.92 -15.45
C ILE A 351 0.54 9.79 -16.51
N ASP A 352 0.61 9.42 -17.79
CA ASP A 352 -0.19 10.05 -18.85
C ASP A 352 -1.68 9.82 -18.66
N SER A 353 -2.08 8.58 -18.37
CA SER A 353 -3.47 8.25 -18.06
C SER A 353 -3.99 8.98 -16.82
N LEU A 354 -3.16 9.16 -15.79
CA LEU A 354 -3.54 9.90 -14.58
C LEU A 354 -3.72 11.40 -14.84
N ALA A 355 -2.98 11.96 -15.80
CA ALA A 355 -3.09 13.37 -16.18
C ALA A 355 -4.29 13.65 -17.09
N ASP A 356 -4.84 12.65 -17.78
CA ASP A 356 -5.98 12.83 -18.68
C ASP A 356 -7.28 13.11 -17.90
N PRO A 357 -7.93 14.29 -18.12
CA PRO A 357 -9.16 14.66 -17.44
C PRO A 357 -10.35 13.74 -17.76
N LEU A 358 -10.30 12.98 -18.86
CA LEU A 358 -11.35 12.07 -19.30
C LEU A 358 -11.30 10.71 -18.59
N VAL A 359 -10.16 10.33 -18.01
CA VAL A 359 -10.03 9.03 -17.34
C VAL A 359 -10.84 9.04 -16.04
N LYS A 360 -11.67 8.01 -15.88
CA LYS A 360 -12.57 7.84 -14.73
C LYS A 360 -11.99 6.80 -13.76
N PRO A 361 -12.12 7.03 -12.44
CA PRO A 361 -11.73 6.04 -11.46
C PRO A 361 -12.54 4.75 -11.65
N ARG A 362 -11.86 3.61 -11.49
CA ARG A 362 -12.47 2.29 -11.56
C ARG A 362 -12.56 1.70 -10.17
N VAL A 363 -13.76 1.24 -9.82
CA VAL A 363 -14.03 0.54 -8.57
C VAL A 363 -14.19 -0.94 -8.87
N SER A 364 -13.49 -1.77 -8.11
CA SER A 364 -13.68 -3.21 -8.11
C SER A 364 -14.68 -3.60 -7.02
N LEU A 365 -15.67 -4.39 -7.39
CA LEU A 365 -16.67 -4.93 -6.48
C LEU A 365 -16.38 -6.41 -6.26
N ALA A 366 -16.67 -6.94 -5.06
CA ALA A 366 -16.65 -8.40 -4.92
C ALA A 366 -17.62 -9.04 -5.92
N GLY A 367 -17.31 -10.27 -6.34
CA GLY A 367 -18.20 -11.05 -7.18
C GLY A 367 -19.62 -11.04 -6.60
N ARG A 368 -20.60 -10.63 -7.42
CA ARG A 368 -22.00 -10.52 -6.96
C ARG A 368 -22.53 -11.89 -6.57
N VAL A 369 -23.04 -11.98 -5.35
CA VAL A 369 -23.72 -13.20 -4.89
C VAL A 369 -25.08 -13.28 -5.60
N LYS A 370 -25.29 -14.35 -6.36
CA LYS A 370 -26.60 -14.66 -6.95
C LYS A 370 -27.60 -14.96 -5.83
N TRP A 371 -28.89 -14.71 -6.07
CA TRP A 371 -29.93 -15.02 -5.10
C TRP A 371 -29.93 -16.52 -4.77
N GLN A 372 -29.99 -16.85 -3.48
CA GLN A 372 -29.97 -18.22 -2.98
C GLN A 372 -31.24 -18.49 -2.15
N PRO A 373 -32.04 -19.52 -2.49
CA PRO A 373 -33.27 -19.83 -1.77
C PRO A 373 -33.06 -20.48 -0.40
N TYR A 374 -31.85 -20.95 -0.09
CA TYR A 374 -31.54 -21.70 1.14
C TYR A 374 -30.13 -21.40 1.65
N GLY A 375 -29.78 -21.93 2.83
CA GLY A 375 -28.45 -21.83 3.41
C GLY A 375 -28.18 -20.49 4.09
N THR A 376 -27.09 -19.82 3.71
CA THR A 376 -26.63 -18.59 4.36
C THR A 376 -27.69 -17.47 4.35
N TYR A 377 -28.56 -17.48 3.35
CA TYR A 377 -29.61 -16.48 3.18
C TYR A 377 -30.98 -16.90 3.73
N GLY A 378 -31.06 -18.03 4.45
CA GLY A 378 -32.27 -18.56 5.05
C GLY A 378 -33.22 -19.23 4.05
N LEU A 379 -34.30 -19.83 4.57
CA LEU A 379 -35.36 -20.45 3.79
C LEU A 379 -36.04 -19.41 2.88
N LEU A 380 -36.27 -19.74 1.61
CA LEU A 380 -36.75 -18.82 0.58
C LEU A 380 -35.90 -17.55 0.44
N GLY A 381 -34.63 -17.59 0.86
CA GLY A 381 -33.68 -16.48 0.71
C GLY A 381 -34.09 -15.19 1.43
N TRP A 382 -34.94 -15.25 2.47
CA TRP A 382 -35.54 -14.07 3.11
C TRP A 382 -34.50 -13.04 3.60
N ARG A 383 -33.28 -13.46 3.94
CA ARG A 383 -32.20 -12.54 4.37
C ARG A 383 -31.67 -11.65 3.26
N HIS A 384 -31.92 -11.98 1.99
CA HIS A 384 -31.64 -11.05 0.88
C HIS A 384 -32.45 -9.76 1.03
N LEU A 385 -33.65 -9.82 1.62
CA LEU A 385 -34.51 -8.64 1.87
C LEU A 385 -33.94 -7.71 2.96
N LEU A 386 -33.03 -8.21 3.82
CA LEU A 386 -32.34 -7.39 4.81
C LEU A 386 -31.24 -6.50 4.19
N THR A 387 -30.75 -6.86 3.01
CA THR A 387 -29.64 -6.17 2.33
C THR A 387 -29.85 -4.65 2.22
N PRO A 388 -30.98 -4.11 1.70
CA PRO A 388 -31.17 -2.67 1.62
C PRO A 388 -31.18 -1.97 2.99
N ILE A 389 -31.71 -2.62 4.03
CA ILE A 389 -31.80 -2.06 5.39
C ILE A 389 -30.42 -1.99 6.03
N VAL A 390 -29.69 -3.12 6.03
CA VAL A 390 -28.36 -3.20 6.61
C VAL A 390 -27.36 -2.34 5.81
N ALA A 391 -27.53 -2.22 4.49
CA ALA A 391 -26.68 -1.33 3.67
C ALA A 391 -26.75 0.13 4.13
N ARG A 392 -27.92 0.62 4.56
CA ARG A 392 -28.06 1.97 5.14
C ARG A 392 -27.30 2.11 6.45
N MET A 393 -27.27 1.06 7.28
CA MET A 393 -26.48 1.06 8.52
C MET A 393 -24.98 1.00 8.21
N VAL A 394 -24.57 0.17 7.26
CA VAL A 394 -23.16 0.11 6.79
C VAL A 394 -22.72 1.47 6.26
N ALA A 395 -23.55 2.16 5.48
CA ALA A 395 -23.24 3.51 4.99
C ALA A 395 -23.06 4.53 6.12
N ARG A 396 -23.83 4.42 7.21
CA ARG A 396 -23.74 5.31 8.38
C ARG A 396 -22.53 5.03 9.26
N VAL A 397 -22.16 3.75 9.42
CA VAL A 397 -21.04 3.34 10.29
C VAL A 397 -19.70 3.44 9.54
N GLY A 398 -19.68 3.12 8.25
CA GLY A 398 -18.53 3.27 7.37
C GLY A 398 -18.77 4.40 6.36
N ASN A 399 -18.91 4.04 5.09
CA ASN A 399 -19.21 4.98 4.01
C ASN A 399 -20.10 4.34 2.92
N GLU A 400 -20.56 5.15 1.96
CA GLU A 400 -21.40 4.66 0.86
C GLU A 400 -20.75 3.57 0.01
N ARG A 401 -19.41 3.55 -0.11
CA ARG A 401 -18.72 2.51 -0.88
C ARG A 401 -18.71 1.17 -0.14
N ASP A 402 -18.57 1.20 1.18
CA ASP A 402 -18.74 0.01 2.01
C ASP A 402 -20.16 -0.55 1.86
N ALA A 403 -21.17 0.32 1.74
CA ALA A 403 -22.54 -0.11 1.48
C ALA A 403 -22.71 -0.71 0.08
N VAL A 404 -22.07 -0.16 -0.97
CA VAL A 404 -22.05 -0.76 -2.31
C VAL A 404 -21.35 -2.12 -2.30
N GLN A 405 -20.21 -2.22 -1.63
CA GLN A 405 -19.48 -3.48 -1.49
C GLN A 405 -20.29 -4.52 -0.72
N TYR A 406 -20.92 -4.12 0.39
CA TYR A 406 -21.83 -4.95 1.15
C TYR A 406 -22.99 -5.47 0.30
N ARG A 407 -23.63 -4.61 -0.50
CA ARG A 407 -24.72 -5.02 -1.42
C ARG A 407 -24.27 -6.08 -2.42
N SER A 408 -23.00 -6.06 -2.85
CA SER A 408 -22.47 -7.06 -3.79
C SER A 408 -22.30 -8.45 -3.16
N ASN A 409 -21.81 -8.51 -1.91
CA ASN A 409 -21.58 -9.77 -1.19
C ASN A 409 -21.79 -9.58 0.33
N PRO A 410 -23.04 -9.62 0.82
CA PRO A 410 -23.36 -9.31 2.21
C PRO A 410 -22.63 -10.19 3.23
N ALA A 411 -22.66 -11.51 3.03
CA ALA A 411 -22.04 -12.46 3.95
C ALA A 411 -20.51 -12.38 3.90
N GLY A 412 -19.92 -12.25 2.70
CA GLY A 412 -18.48 -12.09 2.52
C GLY A 412 -17.96 -10.79 3.12
N PHE A 413 -18.67 -9.68 2.94
CA PHE A 413 -18.32 -8.37 3.49
C PHE A 413 -18.07 -8.46 5.00
N PHE A 414 -19.04 -8.99 5.76
CA PHE A 414 -18.89 -9.13 7.20
C PHE A 414 -17.76 -10.06 7.61
N ARG A 415 -17.49 -11.14 6.86
CA ARG A 415 -16.42 -12.11 7.18
C ARG A 415 -15.02 -11.52 7.08
N GLU A 416 -14.83 -10.53 6.21
CA GLU A 416 -13.54 -9.88 5.95
C GLU A 416 -13.28 -8.63 6.79
N LEU A 417 -14.25 -8.21 7.63
CA LEU A 417 -14.07 -7.07 8.53
C LEU A 417 -12.97 -7.36 9.56
N SER A 418 -12.17 -6.33 9.87
CA SER A 418 -11.11 -6.40 10.86
C SER A 418 -11.66 -6.54 12.28
N ASP A 419 -12.70 -5.78 12.63
CA ASP A 419 -13.35 -5.79 13.95
C ASP A 419 -14.15 -7.08 14.19
N ILE A 420 -13.83 -7.79 15.26
CA ILE A 420 -14.48 -9.03 15.66
C ILE A 420 -15.98 -8.86 15.96
N ARG A 421 -16.39 -7.70 16.49
CA ARG A 421 -17.79 -7.41 16.85
C ARG A 421 -18.66 -7.38 15.59
N PHE A 422 -18.22 -6.67 14.56
CA PHE A 422 -18.94 -6.64 13.29
C PHE A 422 -18.96 -8.01 12.61
N ARG A 423 -17.90 -8.82 12.74
CA ARG A 423 -17.92 -10.21 12.27
C ARG A 423 -18.96 -11.06 13.02
N MET A 424 -19.08 -10.90 14.33
CA MET A 424 -20.09 -11.62 15.13
C MET A 424 -21.51 -11.23 14.71
N ILE A 425 -21.78 -9.93 14.52
CA ILE A 425 -23.05 -9.43 13.98
C ILE A 425 -23.34 -10.08 12.62
N GLY A 426 -22.35 -10.09 11.73
CA GLY A 426 -22.48 -10.72 10.42
C GLY A 426 -22.78 -12.22 10.47
N ARG A 427 -22.23 -12.95 11.44
CA ARG A 427 -22.54 -14.38 11.67
C ARG A 427 -23.97 -14.62 12.16
N ILE A 428 -24.53 -13.67 12.92
CA ILE A 428 -25.92 -13.73 13.36
C ILE A 428 -26.87 -13.44 12.19
N ILE A 429 -26.57 -12.40 11.40
CA ILE A 429 -27.40 -12.01 10.26
C ILE A 429 -27.30 -13.04 9.13
N TYR A 430 -26.09 -13.52 8.83
CA TYR A 430 -25.77 -14.45 7.74
C TYR A 430 -25.06 -15.71 8.29
N PRO A 431 -25.79 -16.57 9.03
CA PRO A 431 -25.22 -17.79 9.59
C PRO A 431 -24.80 -18.74 8.47
N LEU A 432 -23.81 -19.59 8.72
CA LEU A 432 -23.41 -20.60 7.75
C LEU A 432 -24.59 -21.52 7.47
N GLY A 433 -24.94 -21.71 6.20
CA GLY A 433 -25.32 -23.06 5.78
C GLY A 433 -24.07 -23.91 5.95
N ASN A 434 -24.17 -25.09 6.57
CA ASN A 434 -23.08 -26.07 6.42
C ASN A 434 -22.79 -26.22 4.92
N PRO A 435 -21.50 -26.18 4.50
CA PRO A 435 -21.15 -26.49 3.13
C PRO A 435 -21.61 -27.89 2.74
#